data_AF-A0A914DD97-F1
#
_entry.id   AF-A0A914DD97-F1
#
_cell.length_a   1.000
_cell.length_b   1.000
_cell.length_c   1.000
_cell.angle_alpha   90.00
_cell.angle_beta   90.00
_cell.angle_gamma   90.00
#
_symmetry.space_group_name_H-M   'P 1'
#
loop_
_entity.id
_entity.type
_entity.pdbx_description
1 polymer ?
#
loop_
_entity_poly.entity_id
_entity_poly.type
_entity_poly.pdbx_seq_one_letter_code
_entity_poly.pdbx_strand_id
1 'polypeptide(L)'
;MNNKIWFLVHRSFNIFGIIFMIIGLTSIFIAHQGEWSGPKINGSDNSSPEAYHAMIGIFTFCLCLIQPIIALFRCETNSKFRPFFRFVHRLIGVITFILATVNISIACTCFVPQFYQPDASKALCITFVGITIIGFIVFEFLTIYSKVMVEPKEENKFVYKQPSKILKIRTIMFAIYIVISLGICITLTTFIAKGSFS
;
A
#
# COMPACT_ATOMS: atom_id res chain seq x y z
N MET A 1 -16.33 5.82 10.34
CA MET A 1 -16.56 4.39 10.07
C MET A 1 -16.51 3.57 11.37
N ASN A 2 -17.38 2.57 11.53
CA ASN A 2 -17.35 1.61 12.65
C ASN A 2 -16.03 0.81 12.62
N ASN A 3 -15.36 0.61 13.76
CA ASN A 3 -14.09 -0.13 13.85
C ASN A 3 -14.16 -1.53 13.24
N LYS A 4 -15.31 -2.21 13.36
CA LYS A 4 -15.53 -3.52 12.73
C LYS A 4 -15.56 -3.43 11.20
N ILE A 5 -16.27 -2.43 10.66
CA ILE A 5 -16.37 -2.21 9.21
C ILE A 5 -15.01 -1.81 8.64
N TRP A 6 -14.29 -0.89 9.30
CA TRP A 6 -12.93 -0.52 8.89
C TRP A 6 -12.00 -1.73 8.83
N PHE A 7 -12.03 -2.57 9.87
CA PHE A 7 -11.18 -3.76 9.93
C PHE A 7 -11.54 -4.78 8.84
N LEU A 8 -12.84 -4.99 8.58
CA LEU A 8 -13.30 -5.85 7.50
C LEU A 8 -12.80 -5.35 6.15
N VAL A 9 -13.04 -4.07 5.84
CA VAL A 9 -12.62 -3.44 4.57
C VAL A 9 -11.10 -3.51 4.41
N HIS A 10 -10.34 -3.13 5.45
CA HIS A 10 -8.88 -3.19 5.44
C HIS A 10 -8.39 -4.62 5.18
N ARG A 11 -8.91 -5.62 5.90
CA ARG A 11 -8.51 -7.01 5.72
C ARG A 11 -8.85 -7.51 4.31
N SER A 12 -10.05 -7.21 3.81
CA SER A 12 -10.47 -7.60 2.45
C SER A 12 -9.53 -7.04 1.39
N PHE A 13 -9.22 -5.74 1.44
CA PHE A 13 -8.29 -5.12 0.47
C PHE A 13 -6.86 -5.68 0.58
N ASN A 14 -6.36 -6.00 1.77
CA ASN A 14 -5.04 -6.65 1.90
C ASN A 14 -5.04 -8.07 1.30
N ILE A 15 -6.10 -8.85 1.48
CA ILE A 15 -6.21 -10.19 0.88
C ILE A 15 -6.25 -10.07 -0.65
N PHE A 16 -7.05 -9.17 -1.21
CA PHE A 16 -7.05 -8.92 -2.66
C PHE A 16 -5.68 -8.46 -3.15
N GLY A 17 -5.00 -7.60 -2.41
CA GLY A 17 -3.62 -7.18 -2.71
C GLY A 17 -2.66 -8.36 -2.81
N ILE A 18 -2.68 -9.28 -1.83
CA ILE A 18 -1.85 -10.49 -1.87
C ILE A 18 -2.18 -11.35 -3.09
N ILE A 19 -3.46 -11.58 -3.38
CA ILE A 19 -3.89 -12.37 -4.54
C ILE A 19 -3.37 -11.75 -5.84
N PHE A 20 -3.52 -10.43 -6.02
CA PHE A 20 -3.02 -9.75 -7.22
C PHE A 20 -1.50 -9.75 -7.31
N MET A 21 -0.78 -9.66 -6.19
CA MET A 21 0.67 -9.80 -6.17
C MET A 21 1.13 -11.21 -6.58
N ILE A 22 0.44 -12.25 -6.13
CA ILE A 22 0.72 -13.64 -6.56
C ILE A 22 0.51 -13.76 -8.07
N ILE A 23 -0.65 -13.31 -8.58
CA ILE A 23 -0.95 -13.36 -10.01
C ILE A 23 0.11 -12.60 -10.82
N GLY A 24 0.47 -11.38 -10.41
CA GLY A 24 1.48 -10.58 -11.08
C GLY A 24 2.87 -11.23 -11.07
N LEU A 25 3.30 -11.74 -9.92
CA LEU A 25 4.58 -12.43 -9.77
C LEU A 25 4.62 -13.71 -10.63
N THR A 26 3.57 -14.52 -10.59
CA THR A 26 3.48 -15.73 -11.44
C THR A 26 3.47 -15.36 -12.93
N SER A 27 2.77 -14.30 -13.32
CA SER A 27 2.70 -13.85 -14.72
C SER A 27 4.08 -13.46 -15.26
N ILE A 28 4.87 -12.71 -14.49
CA ILE A 28 6.21 -12.30 -14.94
C ILE A 28 7.18 -13.48 -14.99
N PHE A 29 7.12 -14.42 -14.04
CA PHE A 29 7.92 -15.64 -14.11
C PHE A 29 7.56 -16.50 -15.34
N ILE A 30 6.28 -16.62 -15.67
CA ILE A 30 5.85 -17.34 -16.89
C ILE A 30 6.37 -16.63 -18.14
N ALA A 31 6.23 -15.30 -18.23
CA ALA A 31 6.67 -14.51 -19.38
C ALA A 31 8.19 -14.61 -19.63
N HIS A 32 8.99 -14.69 -18.56
CA HIS A 32 10.45 -14.84 -18.62
C HIS A 32 10.92 -16.30 -18.52
N GLN A 33 10.04 -17.29 -18.73
CA GLN A 33 10.39 -18.73 -18.68
C GLN A 33 11.09 -19.17 -17.38
N GLY A 34 10.76 -18.52 -16.26
CA GLY A 34 11.37 -18.77 -14.96
C GLY A 34 12.71 -18.09 -14.73
N GLU A 35 13.22 -17.30 -15.69
CA GLU A 35 14.50 -16.61 -15.54
C GLU A 35 14.43 -15.47 -14.51
N TRP A 36 15.43 -15.44 -13.63
CA TRP A 36 15.58 -14.39 -12.63
C TRP A 36 16.42 -13.23 -13.16
N SER A 37 15.81 -12.04 -13.21
CA SER A 37 16.46 -10.80 -13.67
C SER A 37 17.22 -10.03 -12.58
N GLY A 38 17.05 -10.40 -11.30
CA GLY A 38 17.71 -9.73 -10.18
C GLY A 38 19.15 -10.20 -9.92
N PRO A 39 19.79 -9.71 -8.84
CA PRO A 39 21.13 -10.12 -8.45
C PRO A 39 21.25 -11.63 -8.24
N LYS A 40 22.36 -12.22 -8.66
CA LYS A 40 22.66 -13.67 -8.51
C LYS A 40 23.75 -13.84 -7.46
N ILE A 41 23.64 -14.89 -6.63
CA ILE A 41 24.52 -15.15 -5.46
C ILE A 41 26.02 -15.21 -5.85
N ASN A 42 26.34 -15.60 -7.09
CA ASN A 42 27.70 -15.63 -7.65
C ASN A 42 27.79 -14.88 -9.00
N GLY A 43 26.93 -13.88 -9.22
CA GLY A 43 26.92 -13.08 -10.45
C GLY A 43 27.74 -11.80 -10.31
N SER A 44 28.01 -11.14 -11.43
CA SER A 44 28.47 -9.74 -11.42
C SER A 44 27.38 -8.80 -10.90
N ASP A 45 27.78 -7.66 -10.37
CA ASP A 45 26.86 -6.61 -9.94
C ASP A 45 25.90 -6.23 -11.09
N ASN A 46 24.60 -6.26 -10.79
CA ASN A 46 23.55 -5.91 -11.74
C ASN A 46 22.74 -4.73 -11.19
N SER A 47 23.07 -3.54 -11.68
CA SER A 47 22.43 -2.27 -11.32
C SER A 47 21.38 -1.83 -12.35
N SER A 48 20.86 -2.77 -13.15
CA SER A 48 19.78 -2.48 -14.09
C SER A 48 18.47 -2.18 -13.36
N PRO A 49 17.60 -1.31 -13.92
CA PRO A 49 16.26 -1.07 -13.37
C PRO A 49 15.44 -2.35 -13.19
N GLU A 50 15.59 -3.33 -14.10
CA GLU A 50 14.97 -4.65 -14.04
C GLU A 50 15.40 -5.41 -12.79
N ALA A 51 16.70 -5.39 -12.46
CA ALA A 51 17.22 -6.06 -11.28
C ALA A 51 16.72 -5.43 -9.98
N TYR A 52 16.69 -4.08 -9.91
CA TYR A 52 16.14 -3.38 -8.77
C TYR A 52 14.65 -3.62 -8.61
N HIS A 53 13.87 -3.58 -9.70
CA HIS A 53 12.44 -3.88 -9.68
C HIS A 53 12.16 -5.31 -9.21
N ALA A 54 12.90 -6.30 -9.72
CA ALA A 54 12.74 -7.69 -9.31
C ALA A 54 13.04 -7.88 -7.82
N MET A 55 14.15 -7.30 -7.32
CA MET A 55 14.57 -7.40 -5.93
C MET A 55 13.60 -6.68 -4.97
N ILE A 56 13.20 -5.45 -5.29
CA ILE A 56 12.25 -4.68 -4.48
C ILE A 56 10.88 -5.37 -4.50
N GLY A 57 10.44 -5.86 -5.67
CA GLY A 57 9.19 -6.58 -5.84
C GLY A 57 9.09 -7.84 -4.96
N ILE A 58 10.11 -8.70 -4.99
CA ILE A 58 10.10 -9.93 -4.17
C ILE A 58 10.19 -9.61 -2.67
N PHE A 59 11.00 -8.62 -2.27
CA PHE A 59 11.09 -8.22 -0.87
C PHE A 59 9.77 -7.63 -0.36
N THR A 60 9.13 -6.79 -1.16
CA THR A 60 7.79 -6.25 -0.89
C THR A 60 6.76 -7.37 -0.75
N PHE A 61 6.80 -8.36 -1.63
CA PHE A 61 5.90 -9.51 -1.59
C PHE A 61 6.07 -10.33 -0.30
N CYS A 62 7.32 -10.63 0.09
CA CYS A 62 7.61 -11.32 1.35
C CYS A 62 7.10 -10.54 2.57
N LEU A 63 7.33 -9.23 2.63
CA LEU A 63 6.81 -8.40 3.73
C LEU A 63 5.28 -8.37 3.74
N CYS A 64 4.64 -8.36 2.57
CA CYS A 64 3.18 -8.44 2.44
C CYS A 64 2.64 -9.76 3.01
N LEU A 65 3.28 -10.89 2.74
CA LEU A 65 2.93 -12.20 3.31
C LEU A 65 3.18 -12.31 4.82
N ILE A 66 4.18 -11.60 5.33
CA ILE A 66 4.47 -11.55 6.77
C ILE A 66 3.36 -10.80 7.54
N GLN A 67 2.66 -9.84 6.92
CA GLN A 67 1.59 -9.09 7.59
C GLN A 67 0.48 -9.94 8.21
N PRO A 68 -0.18 -10.86 7.48
CA PRO A 68 -1.20 -11.73 8.06
C PRO A 68 -0.61 -12.66 9.13
N ILE A 69 0.63 -13.14 8.96
CA ILE A 69 1.32 -13.97 9.98
C ILE A 69 1.47 -13.19 11.28
N ILE A 70 1.97 -11.96 11.22
CA ILE A 70 2.06 -11.08 12.40
C ILE A 70 0.67 -10.88 13.00
N ALA A 71 -0.36 -10.66 12.17
CA ALA A 71 -1.72 -10.45 12.64
C ALA A 71 -2.33 -11.68 13.35
N LEU A 72 -1.84 -12.90 13.10
CA LEU A 72 -2.23 -14.10 13.86
C LEU A 72 -1.72 -14.05 15.30
N PHE A 73 -0.54 -13.46 15.52
CA PHE A 73 0.03 -13.23 16.86
C PHE A 73 -0.54 -12.00 17.55
N ARG A 74 -1.69 -11.49 17.11
CA ARG A 74 -2.33 -10.31 17.70
C ARG A 74 -2.73 -10.60 19.15
N CYS A 75 -2.17 -9.81 20.06
CA CYS A 75 -2.52 -9.87 21.48
C CYS A 75 -3.96 -9.41 21.77
N GLU A 76 -4.52 -9.89 22.87
CA GLU A 76 -5.80 -9.41 23.42
C GLU A 76 -5.80 -7.89 23.67
N THR A 77 -6.99 -7.28 23.66
CA THR A 77 -7.15 -5.82 23.69
C THR A 77 -6.53 -5.15 24.92
N ASN A 78 -6.42 -5.86 26.03
CA ASN A 78 -5.89 -5.37 27.31
C ASN A 78 -4.46 -5.84 27.62
N SER A 79 -3.81 -6.56 26.69
CA SER A 79 -2.45 -7.07 26.88
C SER A 79 -1.40 -5.95 26.89
N LYS A 80 -0.41 -6.06 27.78
CA LYS A 80 0.76 -5.16 27.87
C LYS A 80 1.60 -5.16 26.58
N PHE A 81 1.56 -6.22 25.78
CA PHE A 81 2.29 -6.34 24.51
C PHE A 81 1.55 -5.72 23.32
N ARG A 82 0.29 -5.29 23.50
CA ARG A 82 -0.51 -4.73 22.41
C ARG A 82 0.06 -3.47 21.78
N PRO A 83 0.67 -2.51 22.52
CA PRO A 83 1.35 -1.37 21.92
C PRO A 83 2.51 -1.79 21.01
N PHE A 84 3.31 -2.77 21.44
CA PHE A 84 4.41 -3.32 20.66
C PHE A 84 3.91 -3.99 19.38
N PHE A 85 2.91 -4.88 19.47
CA PHE A 85 2.26 -5.48 18.31
C PHE A 85 1.77 -4.42 17.31
N ARG A 86 1.07 -3.39 17.79
CA ARG A 86 0.56 -2.31 16.94
C ARG A 86 1.67 -1.53 16.25
N PHE A 87 2.78 -1.29 16.96
CA PHE A 87 3.94 -0.60 16.41
C PHE A 87 4.59 -1.43 15.30
N VAL A 88 4.93 -2.69 15.57
CA VAL A 88 5.60 -3.59 14.61
C VAL A 88 4.73 -3.81 13.37
N HIS A 89 3.45 -4.16 13.56
CA HIS A 89 2.53 -4.38 12.44
C HIS A 89 2.38 -3.12 11.58
N ARG A 90 2.23 -1.94 12.20
CA ARG A 90 2.15 -0.66 11.47
C ARG A 90 3.45 -0.36 10.73
N LEU A 91 4.60 -0.53 11.39
CA LEU A 91 5.92 -0.22 10.82
C LEU A 91 6.18 -1.04 9.55
N ILE A 92 6.04 -2.36 9.66
CA ILE A 92 6.25 -3.26 8.52
C ILE A 92 5.23 -2.95 7.43
N GLY A 93 3.98 -2.62 7.79
CA GLY A 93 2.94 -2.27 6.83
C GLY A 93 3.28 -1.01 6.03
N VAL A 94 3.79 0.02 6.70
CA VAL A 94 4.24 1.26 6.04
C VAL A 94 5.47 1.00 5.16
N ILE A 95 6.45 0.24 5.62
CA ILE A 95 7.63 -0.13 4.82
C ILE A 95 7.20 -0.90 3.56
N THR A 96 6.31 -1.88 3.70
CA THR A 96 5.77 -2.65 2.57
C THR A 96 5.09 -1.73 1.55
N PHE A 97 4.28 -0.78 2.02
CA PHE A 97 3.59 0.17 1.16
C PHE A 97 4.55 1.12 0.43
N ILE A 98 5.60 1.62 1.11
CA ILE A 98 6.63 2.46 0.49
C ILE A 98 7.36 1.68 -0.60
N LEU A 99 7.80 0.46 -0.30
CA LEU A 99 8.50 -0.38 -1.26
C LEU A 99 7.63 -0.74 -2.48
N ALA A 100 6.35 -1.06 -2.27
CA ALA A 100 5.40 -1.26 -3.37
C ALA A 100 5.27 -0.02 -4.27
N THR A 101 5.20 1.15 -3.65
CA THR A 101 5.10 2.44 -4.36
C THR A 101 6.37 2.72 -5.17
N VAL A 102 7.55 2.50 -4.58
CA VAL A 102 8.84 2.60 -5.28
C VAL A 102 8.89 1.60 -6.45
N ASN A 103 8.44 0.37 -6.24
CA ASN A 103 8.47 -0.68 -7.26
C ASN A 103 7.64 -0.32 -8.50
N ILE A 104 6.42 0.18 -8.28
CA ILE A 104 5.54 0.68 -9.36
C ILE A 104 6.17 1.90 -10.05
N SER A 105 6.83 2.76 -9.28
CA SER A 105 7.48 3.96 -9.82
C SER A 105 8.61 3.59 -10.77
N ILE A 106 9.48 2.64 -10.38
CA ILE A 106 10.53 2.09 -11.25
C ILE A 106 9.92 1.54 -12.53
N ALA A 107 8.83 0.77 -12.45
CA ALA A 107 8.18 0.24 -13.64
C ALA A 107 7.70 1.37 -14.56
N CYS A 108 6.96 2.35 -14.05
CA CYS A 108 6.43 3.44 -14.85
C CYS A 108 7.53 4.33 -15.46
N THR A 109 8.69 4.46 -14.80
CA THR A 109 9.76 5.34 -15.27
C THR A 109 10.75 4.65 -16.20
N CYS A 110 11.05 3.38 -15.95
CA CYS A 110 12.14 2.65 -16.60
C CYS A 110 11.64 1.65 -17.65
N PHE A 111 10.43 1.10 -17.50
CA PHE A 111 9.86 0.13 -18.44
C PHE A 111 8.97 0.85 -19.46
N VAL A 112 9.54 1.87 -20.11
CA VAL A 112 8.83 2.74 -21.07
C VAL A 112 8.20 1.94 -22.22
N PRO A 113 8.90 0.99 -22.88
CA PRO A 113 8.31 0.23 -24.00
C PRO A 113 7.09 -0.61 -23.62
N GLN A 114 6.91 -0.96 -22.34
CA GLN A 114 5.85 -1.84 -21.86
C GLN A 114 4.49 -1.12 -21.75
N PHE A 115 4.45 0.20 -21.84
CA PHE A 115 3.22 0.98 -21.75
C PHE A 115 2.81 1.54 -23.10
N TYR A 116 1.52 1.40 -23.44
CA TYR A 116 0.93 2.04 -24.62
C TYR A 116 1.06 3.57 -24.62
N GLN A 117 0.99 4.20 -23.43
CA GLN A 117 1.19 5.64 -23.26
C GLN A 117 2.19 5.92 -22.13
N PRO A 118 3.50 5.91 -22.40
CA PRO A 118 4.51 5.96 -21.34
C PRO A 118 4.50 7.27 -20.53
N ASP A 119 4.31 8.42 -21.17
CA ASP A 119 4.26 9.71 -20.48
C ASP A 119 3.03 9.81 -19.57
N ALA A 120 1.89 9.30 -20.02
CA ALA A 120 0.68 9.22 -19.21
C ALA A 120 0.86 8.25 -18.03
N SER A 121 1.51 7.09 -18.22
CA SER A 121 1.85 6.18 -17.12
C SER A 121 2.71 6.83 -16.06
N LYS A 122 3.75 7.57 -16.46
CA LYS A 122 4.61 8.33 -15.53
C LYS A 122 3.81 9.40 -14.77
N ALA A 123 2.98 10.17 -15.49
CA ALA A 123 2.15 11.20 -14.88
C ALA A 123 1.13 10.63 -13.88
N LEU A 124 0.48 9.50 -14.22
CA LEU A 124 -0.43 8.78 -13.34
C LEU A 124 0.29 8.26 -12.09
N CYS A 125 1.50 7.73 -12.24
CA CYS A 125 2.31 7.28 -11.11
C CYS A 125 2.67 8.43 -10.17
N ILE A 126 3.16 9.56 -10.72
CA ILE A 126 3.47 10.77 -9.93
C ILE A 126 2.21 11.27 -9.21
N THR A 127 1.07 11.28 -9.91
CA THR A 127 -0.23 11.68 -9.34
C THR A 127 -0.63 10.77 -8.18
N PHE A 128 -0.50 9.45 -8.35
CA PHE A 128 -0.77 8.49 -7.28
C PHE A 128 0.11 8.73 -6.05
N VAL A 129 1.42 8.91 -6.25
CA VAL A 129 2.36 9.20 -5.15
C VAL A 129 1.98 10.50 -4.44
N GLY A 130 1.71 11.57 -5.19
CA GLY A 130 1.33 12.87 -4.63
C GLY A 130 0.03 12.81 -3.82
N ILE A 131 -1.02 12.21 -4.37
CA ILE A 131 -2.32 12.06 -3.69
C ILE A 131 -2.17 11.20 -2.43
N THR A 132 -1.32 10.18 -2.47
CA THR A 132 -1.04 9.31 -1.31
C THR A 132 -0.35 10.08 -0.19
N ILE A 133 0.69 10.87 -0.50
CA ILE A 133 1.40 11.70 0.49
C ILE A 133 0.46 12.73 1.10
N ILE A 134 -0.29 13.46 0.26
CA ILE A 134 -1.28 14.45 0.71
C ILE A 134 -2.33 13.76 1.60
N GLY A 135 -2.82 12.58 1.19
CA GLY A 135 -3.74 11.77 1.96
C GLY A 135 -3.19 11.48 3.35
N PHE A 136 -1.97 10.97 3.48
CA PHE A 136 -1.34 10.70 4.77
C PHE A 136 -1.24 11.95 5.65
N ILE A 137 -0.79 13.08 5.09
CA ILE A 137 -0.66 14.34 5.82
C ILE A 137 -2.02 14.79 6.35
N VAL A 138 -3.06 14.79 5.52
CA VAL A 138 -4.40 15.22 5.93
C VAL A 138 -5.00 14.25 6.95
N PHE A 139 -4.80 12.94 6.78
CA PHE A 139 -5.29 11.94 7.75
C PHE A 139 -4.62 12.08 9.13
N GLU A 140 -3.31 12.34 9.17
CA GLU A 140 -2.59 12.57 10.42
C GLU A 140 -3.02 13.90 11.06
N PHE A 141 -3.13 14.97 10.27
CA PHE A 141 -3.66 16.26 10.73
C PHE A 141 -5.06 16.13 11.34
N LEU A 142 -5.99 15.48 10.65
CA LEU A 142 -7.35 15.24 11.16
C LEU A 142 -7.34 14.39 12.44
N THR A 143 -6.39 13.46 12.57
CA THR A 143 -6.23 12.65 13.77
C THR A 143 -5.76 13.51 14.94
N ILE A 144 -4.75 14.35 14.75
CA ILE A 144 -4.23 15.28 15.77
C ILE A 144 -5.31 16.31 16.15
N TYR A 145 -5.93 16.96 15.17
CA TYR A 145 -7.00 17.92 15.38
C TYR A 145 -8.16 17.31 16.17
N SER A 146 -8.57 16.10 15.81
CA SER A 146 -9.62 15.40 16.56
C SER A 146 -9.25 15.08 18.00
N LYS A 147 -7.95 15.00 18.32
CA LYS A 147 -7.51 14.79 19.69
C LYS A 147 -7.57 16.06 20.53
N VAL A 148 -7.16 17.17 19.93
CA VAL A 148 -7.20 18.51 20.57
C VAL A 148 -8.65 18.91 20.86
N MET A 149 -9.57 18.69 19.92
CA MET A 149 -10.98 19.06 20.08
C MET A 149 -11.76 18.23 21.12
N VAL A 150 -11.16 17.17 21.67
CA VAL A 150 -11.76 16.27 22.68
C VAL A 150 -11.11 16.49 24.05
N GLU A 151 -10.53 17.67 24.31
CA GLU A 151 -10.04 18.04 25.65
C GLU A 151 -11.06 17.72 26.75
N PRO A 152 -10.60 17.22 27.92
CA PRO A 152 -11.46 16.54 28.87
C PRO A 152 -12.34 17.54 29.62
N LYS A 153 -13.67 17.48 29.41
CA LYS A 153 -14.63 17.97 30.39
C LYS A 153 -14.88 16.87 31.42
N GLU A 154 -14.32 17.06 32.61
CA GLU A 154 -14.53 16.36 33.89
C GLU A 154 -14.60 14.81 33.90
N GLU A 155 -13.66 14.24 34.66
CA GLU A 155 -13.61 13.01 35.48
C GLU A 155 -14.40 11.72 35.18
N ASN A 156 -15.20 11.62 34.11
CA ASN A 156 -15.83 10.35 33.73
C ASN A 156 -15.02 9.62 32.67
N LYS A 157 -14.21 8.68 33.16
CA LYS A 157 -13.50 7.67 32.38
C LYS A 157 -14.42 6.96 31.38
N PHE A 158 -13.87 6.76 30.18
CA PHE A 158 -14.30 5.85 29.11
C PHE A 158 -15.51 6.29 28.26
N VAL A 159 -15.30 7.17 27.27
CA VAL A 159 -15.46 6.87 25.83
C VAL A 159 -14.90 8.05 25.04
N TYR A 160 -13.75 7.88 24.39
CA TYR A 160 -13.24 8.85 23.42
C TYR A 160 -14.10 8.79 22.15
N LYS A 161 -15.22 9.53 22.11
CA LYS A 161 -16.11 9.56 20.94
C LYS A 161 -15.64 10.66 20.00
N GLN A 162 -14.97 10.27 18.91
CA GLN A 162 -14.52 11.21 17.88
C GLN A 162 -15.72 12.05 17.38
N PRO A 163 -15.56 13.37 17.14
CA PRO A 163 -16.65 14.22 16.66
C PRO A 163 -17.26 13.64 15.37
N SER A 164 -18.58 13.55 15.31
CA SER A 164 -19.31 12.91 14.20
C SER A 164 -18.99 13.56 12.84
N LYS A 165 -18.77 14.89 12.81
CA LYS A 165 -18.34 15.64 11.62
C LYS A 165 -16.96 15.18 11.11
N ILE A 166 -15.95 15.11 11.99
CA ILE A 166 -14.60 14.65 11.61
C ILE A 166 -14.65 13.21 11.11
N LEU A 167 -15.43 12.35 11.76
CA LEU A 167 -15.59 10.96 11.34
C LEU A 167 -16.21 10.84 9.92
N LYS A 168 -17.19 11.69 9.58
CA LYS A 168 -17.76 11.76 8.24
C LYS A 168 -16.72 12.22 7.21
N ILE A 169 -16.00 13.31 7.48
CA ILE A 169 -14.93 13.83 6.60
C ILE A 169 -13.89 12.74 6.30
N ARG A 170 -13.37 12.08 7.34
CA ARG A 170 -12.40 10.98 7.19
C ARG A 170 -12.93 9.84 6.33
N THR A 171 -14.22 9.52 6.47
CA THR A 171 -14.84 8.43 5.70
C THR A 171 -14.99 8.80 4.22
N ILE A 172 -15.43 10.03 3.93
CA ILE A 172 -15.55 10.55 2.55
C ILE A 172 -14.18 10.61 1.88
N MET A 173 -13.18 11.17 2.55
CA MET A 173 -11.81 11.24 2.04
C MET A 173 -11.24 9.85 1.74
N PHE A 174 -11.47 8.87 2.62
CA PHE A 174 -11.03 7.51 2.41
C PHE A 174 -11.71 6.88 1.18
N ALA A 175 -13.01 7.10 1.01
CA ALA A 175 -13.75 6.61 -0.16
C ALA A 175 -13.24 7.25 -1.46
N ILE A 176 -13.02 8.56 -1.48
CA ILE A 176 -12.45 9.27 -2.62
C ILE A 176 -11.07 8.71 -2.97
N TYR A 177 -10.20 8.52 -1.96
CA TYR A 177 -8.87 7.95 -2.16
C TYR A 177 -8.92 6.55 -2.78
N ILE A 178 -9.84 5.69 -2.33
CA ILE A 178 -10.04 4.35 -2.91
C ILE A 178 -10.45 4.46 -4.38
N VAL A 179 -11.43 5.31 -4.69
CA VAL A 179 -11.95 5.46 -6.07
C VAL A 179 -10.84 5.95 -7.01
N ILE A 180 -10.08 6.96 -6.60
CA ILE A 180 -8.96 7.48 -7.39
C ILE A 180 -7.88 6.39 -7.58
N SER A 181 -7.49 5.71 -6.50
CA SER A 181 -6.45 4.66 -6.57
C SER A 181 -6.87 3.51 -7.47
N LEU A 182 -8.14 3.09 -7.42
CA LEU A 182 -8.68 2.07 -8.31
C LEU A 182 -8.69 2.54 -9.77
N GLY A 183 -9.11 3.78 -10.04
CA GLY A 183 -9.10 4.35 -11.38
C GLY A 183 -7.69 4.40 -11.99
N ILE A 184 -6.69 4.82 -11.20
CA ILE A 184 -5.28 4.83 -11.62
C ILE A 184 -4.79 3.40 -11.87
N CYS A 185 -5.07 2.47 -10.95
CA CYS A 185 -4.68 1.06 -11.09
C CYS A 185 -5.24 0.43 -12.38
N ILE A 186 -6.54 0.58 -12.62
CA ILE A 186 -7.21 0.09 -13.84
C ILE A 186 -6.55 0.71 -15.08
N THR A 187 -6.33 2.02 -15.08
CA THR A 187 -5.74 2.73 -16.23
C THR A 187 -4.32 2.22 -16.52
N LEU A 188 -3.47 2.10 -15.51
CA LEU A 188 -2.11 1.57 -15.68
C LEU A 188 -2.12 0.13 -16.21
N THR A 189 -3.00 -0.73 -15.68
CA THR A 189 -3.15 -2.10 -16.20
C THR A 189 -3.60 -2.12 -17.66
N THR A 190 -4.52 -1.23 -18.07
CA THR A 190 -4.94 -1.14 -19.48
C THR A 190 -3.81 -0.66 -20.40
N PHE A 191 -2.95 0.25 -19.93
CA PHE A 191 -1.81 0.71 -20.71
C PHE A 191 -0.76 -0.37 -20.90
N ILE A 192 -0.50 -1.19 -19.88
CA ILE A 192 0.38 -2.37 -19.99
C ILE A 192 -0.22 -3.38 -20.97
N ALA A 193 -1.51 -3.71 -20.80
CA ALA A 193 -2.19 -4.68 -21.64
C ALA A 193 -2.14 -4.27 -23.11
N LYS A 194 -2.46 -3.00 -23.44
CA LYS A 194 -2.38 -2.51 -24.82
C LYS A 194 -0.95 -2.43 -25.36
N GLY A 195 0.01 -1.99 -24.55
CA GLY A 195 1.41 -1.88 -24.96
C GLY A 195 2.05 -3.23 -25.28
N SER A 196 1.52 -4.31 -24.70
CA SER A 196 2.00 -5.67 -24.95
C SER A 196 1.52 -6.27 -26.29
N PHE A 197 0.56 -5.63 -26.97
CA PHE A 197 0.00 -6.07 -28.26
C PHE A 197 0.25 -5.11 -29.43
N SER A 198 1.03 -4.04 -29.20
CA SER A 198 1.42 -3.03 -30.19
C SER A 198 2.87 -3.19 -30.59
#